data_AF-A0A2S2P474-F1
#
_entry.id   AF-A0A2S2P474-F1
#
_cell.length_a   1.000
_cell.length_b   1.000
_cell.length_c   1.000
_cell.angle_alpha   90.00
_cell.angle_beta   90.00
_cell.angle_gamma   90.00
#
_symmetry.space_group_name_H-M   'P 1'
#
loop_
_entity.id
_entity.type
_entity.pdbx_description
1 polymer ?
#
loop_
_entity_poly.entity_id
_entity_poly.type
_entity_poly.pdbx_seq_one_letter_code
_entity_poly.pdbx_strand_id
1 'polypeptide(L)'
;MVGDFFSIYPTIKADVLFMSPPWGGPGYAKDKIYSLKSMCQSHFGGGFDIFKLAKTIAPNIAFHMPKNTDISECLRLAQDFGKVEIQQNIINEKLNSITAFYGNFNWSN
;
A
#
# COMPACT_ATOMS: atom_id res chain seq x y z
N MET A 1 -4.33 21.84 -3.34
CA MET A 1 -4.88 21.24 -4.58
C MET A 1 -5.76 20.08 -4.16
N VAL A 2 -6.97 19.96 -4.71
CA VAL A 2 -7.89 18.83 -4.47
C VAL A 2 -8.00 18.09 -5.80
N GLY A 3 -7.89 16.76 -5.78
CA GLY A 3 -7.96 15.95 -7.00
C GLY A 3 -8.23 14.49 -6.68
N ASP A 4 -8.90 13.81 -7.61
CA ASP A 4 -9.15 12.37 -7.56
C ASP A 4 -8.02 11.62 -8.25
N PHE A 5 -7.33 10.74 -7.50
CA PHE A 5 -6.25 9.90 -8.02
C PHE A 5 -6.64 9.13 -9.28
N PHE A 6 -7.85 8.57 -9.32
CA PHE A 6 -8.31 7.76 -10.45
C PHE A 6 -8.51 8.59 -11.72
N SER A 7 -8.73 9.89 -11.57
CA SER A 7 -8.89 10.81 -12.68
C SER A 7 -7.55 11.33 -13.22
N ILE A 8 -6.49 11.33 -12.40
CA ILE A 8 -5.21 11.98 -12.73
C ILE A 8 -4.03 11.01 -12.91
N TYR A 9 -4.14 9.75 -12.46
CA TYR A 9 -3.03 8.80 -12.54
C TYR A 9 -2.39 8.65 -13.95
N PRO A 10 -3.13 8.74 -15.09
CA PRO A 10 -2.51 8.57 -16.40
C PRO A 10 -1.55 9.70 -16.78
N THR A 11 -1.69 10.87 -16.15
CA THR A 11 -0.88 12.06 -16.46
C THR A 11 0.30 12.25 -15.50
N ILE A 12 0.43 11.40 -14.48
CA ILE A 12 1.48 11.53 -13.46
C ILE A 12 2.63 10.56 -13.77
N LYS A 13 3.85 11.07 -13.64
CA LYS A 13 5.08 10.27 -13.60
C LYS A 13 5.90 10.72 -12.40
N ALA A 14 6.44 9.76 -11.67
CA ALA A 14 7.24 10.02 -10.49
C ALA A 14 8.29 8.91 -10.31
N ASP A 15 9.36 9.20 -9.58
CA ASP A 15 10.36 8.21 -9.21
C ASP A 15 9.88 7.30 -8.07
N VAL A 16 9.05 7.86 -7.18
CA VAL A 16 8.51 7.18 -6.00
C VAL A 16 7.04 7.56 -5.83
N LEU A 17 6.20 6.58 -5.49
CA LEU A 17 4.82 6.80 -5.07
C LEU A 17 4.61 6.32 -3.64
N PHE A 18 4.13 7.21 -2.77
CA PHE A 18 3.59 6.83 -1.47
C PHE A 18 2.07 6.69 -1.58
N MET A 19 1.53 5.57 -1.11
CA MET A 19 0.09 5.32 -1.11
C MET A 19 -0.42 4.95 0.29
N SER A 20 -1.44 5.70 0.72
CA SER A 20 -2.18 5.50 1.98
C SER A 20 -3.69 5.59 1.70
N PRO A 21 -4.25 4.66 0.91
CA PRO A 21 -5.67 4.63 0.60
C PRO A 21 -6.53 4.38 1.87
N PRO A 22 -7.82 4.77 1.87
CA PRO A 22 -8.73 4.51 2.98
C PRO A 22 -8.83 3.02 3.38
N TRP A 23 -8.72 2.74 4.69
CA TRP A 23 -8.80 1.38 5.25
C TRP A 23 -10.21 0.97 5.71
N GLY A 24 -11.23 1.81 5.48
CA GLY A 24 -12.57 1.61 6.04
C GLY A 24 -12.74 2.09 7.49
N GLY A 25 -11.88 3.01 7.95
CA GLY A 25 -11.91 3.58 9.31
C GLY A 25 -11.59 2.53 10.38
N PRO A 26 -11.88 2.79 11.68
CA PRO A 26 -11.54 1.88 12.78
C PRO A 26 -12.09 0.45 12.64
N GLY A 27 -13.06 0.23 11.73
CA GLY A 27 -13.59 -1.08 11.39
C GLY A 27 -12.57 -2.07 10.84
N TYR A 28 -11.42 -1.61 10.29
CA TYR A 28 -10.36 -2.49 9.80
C TYR A 28 -9.83 -3.47 10.87
N ALA A 29 -9.95 -3.10 12.15
CA ALA A 29 -9.43 -3.85 13.28
C ALA A 29 -10.39 -4.95 13.78
N LYS A 30 -11.60 -5.06 13.21
CA LYS A 30 -12.57 -6.10 13.57
C LYS A 30 -12.09 -7.48 13.17
N ASP A 31 -11.49 -7.59 11.98
CA ASP A 31 -10.94 -8.84 11.49
C ASP A 31 -9.52 -9.05 12.00
N LYS A 32 -9.18 -10.29 12.33
CA LYS A 32 -7.82 -10.65 12.76
C LYS A 32 -6.80 -10.43 11.64
N ILE A 33 -7.23 -10.60 10.39
CA ILE A 33 -6.41 -10.45 9.19
C ILE A 33 -7.17 -9.52 8.25
N TYR A 34 -6.51 -8.43 7.84
CA TYR A 34 -7.03 -7.44 6.91
C TYR A 34 -6.59 -7.77 5.48
N SER A 35 -7.53 -8.07 4.60
CA SER A 35 -7.25 -8.27 3.17
C SER A 35 -7.22 -6.93 2.44
N LEU A 36 -6.27 -6.77 1.52
CA LEU A 36 -6.20 -5.66 0.59
C LEU A 36 -7.43 -5.57 -0.31
N LYS A 37 -8.22 -6.63 -0.48
CA LYS A 37 -9.52 -6.57 -1.18
C LYS A 37 -10.53 -5.69 -0.45
N SER A 38 -10.46 -5.62 0.88
CA SER A 38 -11.36 -4.81 1.71
C SER A 38 -11.03 -3.32 1.63
N MET A 39 -9.80 -2.98 1.23
CA MET A 39 -9.36 -1.61 1.05
C MET A 39 -10.10 -0.98 -0.13
N CYS A 40 -10.71 0.19 0.06
CA CYS A 40 -11.49 0.87 -0.99
C CYS A 40 -12.48 -0.03 -1.72
N GLN A 41 -13.11 -1.01 -1.05
CA GLN A 41 -13.94 -2.04 -1.71
C GLN A 41 -15.04 -1.49 -2.62
N SER A 42 -15.55 -0.27 -2.36
CA SER A 42 -16.55 0.41 -3.19
C SER A 42 -15.99 1.01 -4.49
N HIS A 43 -14.67 0.97 -4.72
CA HIS A 43 -14.00 1.60 -5.85
C HIS A 43 -12.89 0.69 -6.43
N PHE A 44 -12.93 0.47 -7.74
CA PHE A 44 -11.82 -0.10 -8.53
C PHE A 44 -11.14 -1.33 -7.91
N GLY A 45 -11.89 -2.40 -7.61
CA GLY A 45 -11.34 -3.73 -7.22
C GLY A 45 -10.44 -3.79 -5.96
N GLY A 46 -10.40 -2.70 -5.20
CA GLY A 46 -9.70 -2.56 -3.92
C GLY A 46 -8.19 -2.35 -4.02
N GLY A 47 -7.46 -2.71 -2.98
CA GLY A 47 -6.03 -2.40 -2.83
C GLY A 47 -5.14 -2.98 -3.95
N PHE A 48 -5.51 -4.14 -4.52
CA PHE A 48 -4.77 -4.77 -5.61
C PHE A 48 -4.79 -3.94 -6.90
N ASP A 49 -5.96 -3.44 -7.27
CA ASP A 49 -6.15 -2.67 -8.48
C ASP A 49 -5.57 -1.27 -8.34
N ILE A 50 -5.72 -0.63 -7.17
CA ILE A 50 -5.03 0.63 -6.87
C ILE A 50 -3.51 0.46 -7.00
N PHE A 51 -2.95 -0.64 -6.49
CA PHE A 51 -1.53 -0.92 -6.62
C PHE A 51 -1.10 -1.16 -8.07
N LYS A 52 -1.96 -1.79 -8.89
CA LYS A 52 -1.72 -1.94 -10.32
C LYS A 52 -1.63 -0.58 -11.03
N LEU A 53 -2.47 0.39 -10.65
CA LEU A 53 -2.38 1.76 -11.17
C LEU A 53 -1.10 2.46 -10.70
N ALA A 54 -0.77 2.33 -9.41
CA ALA A 54 0.45 2.90 -8.81
C ALA A 54 1.72 2.50 -9.58
N LYS A 55 1.84 1.22 -9.97
CA LYS A 55 2.96 0.71 -10.79
C LYS A 55 3.14 1.41 -12.14
N THR A 56 2.08 1.99 -12.70
CA THR A 56 2.17 2.72 -13.99
C THR A 56 2.75 4.13 -13.83
N ILE A 57 2.78 4.63 -12.59
CA ILE A 57 3.19 5.99 -12.23
C ILE A 57 4.66 6.01 -11.83
N ALA A 58 5.08 5.06 -10.99
CA ALA A 58 6.42 5.03 -10.41
C ALA A 58 6.99 3.61 -10.29
N PRO A 59 8.32 3.45 -10.47
CA PRO A 59 9.00 2.16 -10.28
C PRO A 59 9.25 1.81 -8.81
N ASN A 60 9.10 2.77 -7.88
CA ASN A 60 9.27 2.53 -6.44
C ASN A 60 7.98 2.92 -5.71
N ILE A 61 7.46 2.04 -4.86
CA ILE A 61 6.18 2.23 -4.17
C ILE A 61 6.35 1.98 -2.68
N ALA A 62 5.91 2.93 -1.85
CA ALA A 62 5.76 2.77 -0.42
C ALA A 62 4.25 2.69 -0.10
N PHE A 63 3.80 1.55 0.41
CA PHE A 63 2.40 1.25 0.66
C PHE A 63 2.12 1.15 2.15
N HIS A 64 1.41 2.15 2.69
CA HIS A 64 1.03 2.21 4.09
C HIS A 64 -0.32 1.52 4.35
N MET A 65 -0.35 0.59 5.31
CA MET A 65 -1.46 -0.35 5.50
C MET A 65 -1.72 -0.66 6.98
N PRO A 66 -2.91 -1.18 7.33
CA PRO A 66 -3.22 -1.64 8.68
C PRO A 66 -2.21 -2.64 9.23
N LYS A 67 -1.97 -2.60 10.54
CA LYS A 67 -1.06 -3.52 11.25
C LYS A 67 -1.39 -5.00 11.12
N ASN A 68 -2.66 -5.34 10.86
CA ASN A 68 -3.18 -6.68 10.72
C ASN A 68 -3.29 -7.12 9.25
N THR A 69 -2.65 -6.40 8.31
CA THR A 69 -2.68 -6.73 6.88
C THR A 69 -2.12 -8.13 6.60
N ASP A 70 -2.76 -8.86 5.68
CA ASP A 70 -2.27 -10.15 5.21
C ASP A 70 -0.92 -10.00 4.49
N ILE A 71 0.14 -10.46 5.14
CA ILE A 71 1.50 -10.40 4.61
C ILE A 71 1.65 -11.22 3.32
N SER A 72 0.89 -12.30 3.15
CA SER A 72 0.92 -13.09 1.90
C SER A 72 0.42 -12.29 0.70
N GLU A 73 -0.54 -11.39 0.92
CA GLU A 73 -1.03 -10.48 -0.10
C GLU A 73 0.00 -9.41 -0.45
N CYS A 74 0.76 -8.90 0.53
CA CYS A 74 1.89 -8.01 0.29
C CYS A 74 2.98 -8.69 -0.56
N LEU A 75 3.29 -9.97 -0.28
CA LEU A 75 4.25 -10.76 -1.07
C LEU A 75 3.75 -10.98 -2.50
N ARG A 76 2.45 -11.21 -2.69
CA ARG A 76 1.85 -11.35 -4.02
C ARG A 76 2.01 -10.09 -4.87
N LEU A 77 1.90 -8.90 -4.27
CA LEU A 77 2.16 -7.64 -4.97
C LEU A 77 3.63 -7.47 -5.38
N ALA A 78 4.55 -8.18 -4.73
CA ALA A 78 5.99 -8.10 -5.00
C ALA A 78 6.44 -8.93 -6.21
N GLN A 79 5.54 -9.68 -6.86
CA GLN A 79 5.89 -10.61 -7.94
C GLN A 79 6.68 -9.95 -9.07
N ASP A 80 6.33 -8.72 -9.45
CA ASP A 80 7.02 -7.95 -10.50
C ASP A 80 8.23 -7.16 -9.99
N PHE A 81 8.42 -7.09 -8.67
CA PHE A 81 9.52 -6.37 -8.01
C PHE A 81 10.64 -7.32 -7.54
N GLY A 82 10.37 -8.62 -7.47
CA GLY A 82 11.28 -9.65 -6.96
C GLY A 82 11.41 -9.68 -5.43
N LYS A 83 11.16 -8.56 -4.75
CA LYS A 83 11.19 -8.45 -3.29
C LYS A 83 10.22 -7.38 -2.77
N VAL A 84 9.88 -7.48 -1.50
CA VAL A 84 9.22 -6.43 -0.73
C VAL A 84 9.85 -6.38 0.65
N GLU A 85 10.09 -5.18 1.14
CA GLU A 85 10.46 -4.96 2.53
C GLU A 85 9.24 -4.49 3.31
N ILE A 86 8.97 -5.11 4.45
CA ILE A 86 7.83 -4.77 5.29
C ILE A 86 8.36 -4.19 6.60
N GLN A 87 8.15 -2.90 6.79
CA GLN A 87 8.49 -2.19 8.02
C GLN A 87 7.27 -2.07 8.93
N GLN A 88 7.49 -2.31 10.22
CA GLN A 88 6.47 -2.14 11.25
C GLN A 88 6.56 -0.74 11.84
N ASN A 89 5.44 -0.02 11.86
CA ASN A 89 5.35 1.29 12.49
C ASN A 89 4.86 1.11 13.93
N ILE A 90 5.73 1.39 14.91
CA ILE A 90 5.45 1.23 16.34
C ILE A 90 5.30 2.61 16.96
N ILE A 91 4.19 2.84 17.67
CA ILE A 91 3.89 4.10 18.37
C ILE A 91 3.55 3.74 19.81
N ASN A 92 4.26 4.35 20.78
CA ASN A 92 4.09 4.04 22.21
C ASN A 92 4.15 2.54 22.48
N GLU A 93 5.19 1.88 21.94
CA GLU A 93 5.45 0.43 22.08
C GLU A 93 4.37 -0.49 21.47
N LYS A 94 3.36 0.08 20.81
CA LYS A 94 2.28 -0.66 20.16
C LYS A 94 2.44 -0.61 18.65
N LEU A 95 2.36 -1.79 18.02
CA LEU A 95 2.25 -1.87 16.57
C LEU A 95 1.00 -1.10 16.12
N ASN A 96 1.21 -0.09 15.29
CA ASN A 96 0.16 0.80 14.78
C ASN A 96 -0.25 0.41 13.36
N SER A 97 0.74 0.22 12.49
CA SER A 97 0.57 -0.04 11.05
C SER A 97 1.81 -0.72 10.48
N ILE A 98 1.76 -1.09 9.20
CA ILE A 98 2.93 -1.50 8.43
C ILE A 98 3.11 -0.59 7.21
N THR A 99 4.33 -0.52 6.71
CA THR A 99 4.65 0.08 5.42
C THR A 99 5.43 -0.93 4.59
N ALA A 100 4.91 -1.29 3.43
CA ALA A 100 5.58 -2.20 2.48
C ALA A 100 6.26 -1.39 1.37
N PHE A 101 7.53 -1.68 1.13
CA PHE A 101 8.37 -1.01 0.15
C PHE A 101 8.66 -1.95 -1.02
N TYR A 102 8.26 -1.52 -2.22
CA TYR A 102 8.41 -2.25 -3.48
C TYR A 102 9.34 -1.48 -4.41
N GLY A 103 10.36 -2.15 -4.93
CA GLY A 103 11.37 -1.53 -5.79
C GLY A 103 12.71 -1.35 -5.09
N ASN A 104 13.48 -0.37 -5.53
CA ASN A 104 14.86 -0.15 -5.10
C ASN A 104 14.93 1.02 -4.13
N PHE A 105 14.69 0.72 -2.85
CA PHE A 105 14.99 1.63 -1.75
C PHE A 105 16.41 1.33 -1.25
N ASN A 106 17.29 2.33 -1.32
CA ASN A 106 18.66 2.23 -0.81
C ASN A 106 18.64 2.41 0.71
N TRP A 107 18.68 1.30 1.43
CA TRP A 107 18.89 1.32 2.87
C TRP A 107 20.40 1.33 3.11
N SER A 108 20.94 2.45 3.56
CA SER A 108 22.30 2.46 4.10
C SER A 108 22.27 1.69 5.43
N ASN A 109 22.80 0.48 5.42
CA ASN A 109 23.16 -0.26 6.63
C ASN A 109 24.40 0.34 7.27
#